data_AF-A0A6L7MMW7-F1
#
_entry.id   AF-A0A6L7MMW7-F1
#
_cell.length_a   1.000
_cell.length_b   1.000
_cell.length_c   1.000
_cell.angle_alpha   90.00
_cell.angle_beta   90.00
_cell.angle_gamma   90.00
#
_symmetry.space_group_name_H-M   'P 1'
#
loop_
_entity.id
_entity.type
_entity.pdbx_description
1 polymer ?
#
loop_
_entity_poly.entity_id
_entity_poly.type
_entity_poly.pdbx_seq_one_letter_code
_entity_poly.pdbx_strand_id
1 'polypeptide(L)'
;MRKLSINEARVHVEMDYYLSGSVLAGTVKSGVTEVRSRFEVSSDEPEEAIAYVIRLAKQGCFAERLVETAVPIKSKLILNGKEATSHLGGTDFEQVL
;
A
#
# COMPACT_ATOMS: atom_id res chain seq x y z
N MET A 1 -4.27 -3.61 24.72
CA MET A 1 -4.30 -4.84 23.90
C MET A 1 -5.15 -5.89 24.60
N ARG A 2 -5.99 -6.61 23.87
CA ARG A 2 -6.73 -7.76 24.42
C ARG A 2 -5.73 -8.90 24.60
N LYS A 3 -5.66 -9.51 25.80
CA LYS A 3 -4.80 -10.66 26.05
C LYS A 3 -5.51 -11.91 25.51
N LEU A 4 -5.20 -12.28 24.28
CA LEU A 4 -5.57 -13.57 23.68
C LEU A 4 -4.27 -14.26 23.24
N SER A 5 -4.18 -15.56 23.45
CA SER A 5 -3.04 -16.35 22.98
C SER A 5 -3.19 -16.66 21.49
N ILE A 6 -2.20 -16.32 20.68
CA ILE A 6 -2.08 -16.78 19.30
C ILE A 6 -0.88 -17.72 19.26
N ASN A 7 -1.13 -18.97 18.86
CA ASN A 7 -0.09 -20.00 18.77
C ASN A 7 0.74 -19.80 17.51
N GLU A 8 0.07 -19.52 16.39
CA GLU A 8 0.71 -19.23 15.11
C GLU A 8 -0.12 -18.22 14.30
N ALA A 9 0.55 -17.36 13.55
CA ALA A 9 -0.06 -16.51 12.53
C ALA A 9 0.82 -16.46 11.27
N ARG A 10 0.23 -16.66 10.10
CA ARG A 10 0.89 -16.56 8.80
C ARG A 10 0.09 -15.65 7.87
N VAL A 11 0.82 -14.87 7.07
CA VAL A 11 0.21 -14.01 6.06
C VAL A 11 0.92 -14.24 4.74
N HIS A 12 0.15 -14.53 3.71
CA HIS A 12 0.60 -14.53 2.33
C HIS A 12 -0.07 -13.37 1.60
N VAL A 13 0.72 -12.52 0.93
CA VAL A 13 0.21 -11.36 0.18
C VAL A 13 0.70 -11.43 -1.26
N GLU A 14 -0.22 -11.21 -2.18
CA GLU A 14 0.04 -11.14 -3.62
C GLU A 14 -0.48 -9.83 -4.19
N MET A 15 0.23 -9.30 -5.18
CA MET A 15 -0.12 -8.06 -5.84
C MET A 15 0.15 -8.18 -7.33
N ASP A 16 -0.82 -7.78 -8.14
CA ASP A 16 -0.66 -7.73 -9.59
C ASP A 16 -0.30 -6.31 -10.00
N TYR A 17 0.98 -6.05 -10.19
CA TYR A 17 1.48 -4.74 -10.63
C TYR A 17 1.73 -4.73 -12.14
N TYR A 18 1.54 -3.57 -12.75
CA TYR A 18 1.92 -3.32 -14.13
C TYR A 18 2.80 -2.09 -14.25
N LEU A 19 3.67 -2.11 -15.24
CA LEU A 19 4.47 -0.97 -15.69
C LEU A 19 4.44 -0.99 -17.23
N SER A 20 4.16 0.15 -17.84
CA SER A 20 4.07 0.28 -19.30
C SER A 20 4.46 1.67 -19.76
N GLY A 21 4.59 1.86 -21.08
CA GLY A 21 5.01 3.11 -21.69
C GLY A 21 6.52 3.17 -21.94
N SER A 22 7.04 4.38 -22.19
CA SER A 22 8.45 4.61 -22.51
C SER A 22 8.99 5.78 -21.71
N VAL A 23 10.18 5.58 -21.13
CA VAL A 23 10.94 6.64 -20.46
C VAL A 23 11.32 7.73 -21.47
N LEU A 24 11.83 7.33 -22.64
CA LEU A 24 12.24 8.28 -23.69
C LEU A 24 11.08 9.13 -24.19
N ALA A 25 9.88 8.53 -24.29
CA ALA A 25 8.69 9.24 -24.75
C ALA A 25 7.90 9.94 -23.63
N GLY A 26 8.32 9.82 -22.36
CA GLY A 26 7.60 10.42 -21.23
C GLY A 26 6.23 9.80 -20.94
N THR A 27 5.97 8.57 -21.35
CA THR A 27 4.64 7.92 -21.26
C THR A 27 4.56 6.83 -20.19
N VAL A 28 5.51 6.80 -19.25
CA VAL A 28 5.57 5.77 -18.20
C VAL A 28 4.32 5.85 -17.33
N LYS A 29 3.65 4.71 -17.19
CA LYS A 29 2.52 4.53 -16.28
C LYS A 29 2.63 3.20 -15.55
N SER A 30 2.22 3.19 -14.30
CA SER A 30 2.20 2.00 -13.45
C SER A 30 0.95 1.96 -12.59
N GLY A 31 0.65 0.79 -12.05
CA GLY A 31 -0.41 0.62 -11.08
C GLY A 31 -0.44 -0.80 -10.53
N VAL A 32 -1.43 -1.04 -9.67
CA VAL A 32 -1.74 -2.36 -9.10
C VAL A 32 -3.20 -2.64 -9.42
N THR A 33 -3.50 -3.78 -10.05
CA THR A 33 -4.87 -4.15 -10.44
C THR A 33 -5.59 -4.96 -9.38
N GLU A 34 -4.85 -5.73 -8.57
CA GLU A 34 -5.44 -6.53 -7.49
C GLU A 34 -4.41 -6.73 -6.38
N VAL A 35 -4.89 -6.77 -5.13
CA VAL A 35 -4.12 -7.14 -3.93
C VAL A 35 -4.89 -8.22 -3.19
N ARG A 36 -4.26 -9.37 -2.96
CA ARG A 36 -4.86 -10.52 -2.27
C ARG A 36 -4.06 -10.82 -1.01
N SER A 37 -4.74 -11.14 0.08
CA SER A 37 -4.10 -11.49 1.35
C SER A 37 -4.80 -12.71 1.95
N ARG A 38 -4.02 -13.78 2.20
CA ARG A 38 -4.45 -14.97 2.94
C ARG A 38 -3.85 -14.89 4.34
N PHE A 39 -4.71 -14.90 5.36
CA PHE A 39 -4.33 -14.84 6.76
C PHE A 39 -4.70 -16.16 7.43
N GLU A 40 -3.73 -16.85 8.02
CA GLU A 40 -3.93 -18.10 8.76
C GLU A 40 -3.54 -17.89 10.21
N VAL A 41 -4.39 -18.34 11.14
CA VAL A 41 -4.15 -18.22 12.58
C VAL A 41 -4.51 -19.53 13.27
N SER A 42 -3.67 -19.96 14.20
CA SER A 42 -3.95 -21.04 15.15
C SER A 42 -4.01 -20.46 16.56
N SER A 43 -5.03 -20.85 17.31
CA SER A 43 -5.25 -20.45 18.70
C SER A 43 -6.19 -21.43 19.38
N ASP A 44 -6.02 -21.61 20.69
CA ASP A 44 -6.93 -22.36 21.55
C ASP A 44 -8.04 -21.46 22.18
N GLU A 45 -8.05 -20.17 21.83
CA GLU A 45 -9.04 -19.19 22.26
C GLU A 45 -10.36 -19.34 21.45
N PRO A 46 -11.49 -18.81 21.95
CA PRO A 46 -12.75 -18.82 21.20
C PRO A 46 -12.64 -18.13 19.83
N GLU A 47 -13.18 -18.77 18.79
CA GLU A 47 -13.09 -18.31 17.40
C GLU A 47 -13.61 -16.87 17.24
N GLU A 48 -14.71 -16.52 17.91
CA GLU A 48 -15.29 -15.17 17.85
C GLU A 48 -14.36 -14.11 18.45
N ALA A 49 -13.55 -14.49 19.46
CA ALA A 49 -12.60 -13.59 20.07
C ALA A 49 -11.41 -13.32 19.12
N ILE A 50 -10.92 -14.37 18.45
CA ILE A 50 -9.85 -14.29 17.45
C ILE A 50 -10.31 -13.51 16.22
N ALA A 51 -11.48 -13.84 15.66
CA ALA A 51 -12.05 -13.13 14.51
C ALA A 51 -12.23 -11.63 14.80
N TYR A 52 -12.70 -11.28 15.99
CA TYR A 52 -12.81 -9.89 16.40
C TYR A 52 -11.45 -9.17 16.42
N VAL A 53 -10.41 -9.81 16.97
CA VAL A 53 -9.07 -9.21 17.01
C VAL A 53 -8.45 -9.10 15.62
N ILE A 54 -8.60 -10.11 14.75
CA ILE A 54 -8.13 -10.04 13.37
C ILE A 54 -8.83 -8.89 12.63
N ARG A 55 -10.15 -8.73 12.81
CA ARG A 55 -10.89 -7.60 12.21
C ARG A 55 -10.32 -6.26 12.66
N LEU A 56 -10.04 -6.09 13.95
CA LEU A 56 -9.41 -4.86 14.46
C LEU A 56 -8.00 -4.66 13.88
N ALA A 57 -7.21 -5.73 13.74
CA ALA A 57 -5.88 -5.66 13.15
C ALA A 57 -5.94 -5.19 11.68
N LYS A 58 -6.88 -5.70 10.89
CA LYS A 58 -7.10 -5.28 9.49
C LYS A 58 -7.56 -3.82 9.40
N GLN A 59 -8.47 -3.41 10.29
CA GLN A 59 -8.90 -1.99 10.38
C GLN A 59 -7.74 -1.03 10.73
N GLY A 60 -6.79 -1.49 11.54
CA GLY A 60 -5.59 -0.73 11.90
C GLY A 60 -4.41 -0.90 10.94
N CYS A 61 -4.53 -1.72 9.89
CA CYS A 61 -3.42 -2.03 8.99
C CYS A 61 -3.15 -0.86 8.04
N PHE A 62 -2.08 -0.11 8.31
CA PHE A 62 -1.68 1.03 7.47
C PHE A 62 -1.47 0.65 6.00
N ALA A 63 -0.92 -0.53 5.71
CA ALA A 63 -0.71 -0.98 4.33
C ALA A 63 -2.03 -1.17 3.57
N GLU A 64 -3.03 -1.79 4.19
CA GLU A 64 -4.36 -1.92 3.59
C GLU A 64 -5.04 -0.57 3.43
N ARG A 65 -4.93 0.31 4.43
CA ARG A 65 -5.46 1.68 4.30
C ARG A 65 -4.80 2.44 3.16
N LEU A 66 -3.49 2.31 2.95
CA LEU A 66 -2.78 2.95 1.83
C LEU A 66 -3.32 2.45 0.47
N VAL A 67 -3.58 1.15 0.35
CA VAL A 67 -4.18 0.56 -0.86
C VAL A 67 -5.61 1.04 -1.07
N GLU A 68 -6.43 1.12 -0.03
CA GLU A 68 -7.86 1.46 -0.12
C GLU A 68 -8.15 2.96 -0.29
N THR A 69 -7.30 3.84 0.26
CA THR A 69 -7.64 5.27 0.42
C THR A 69 -6.88 6.22 -0.49
N ALA A 70 -5.92 5.73 -1.28
CA ALA A 70 -5.16 6.52 -2.26
C ALA A 70 -4.63 7.86 -1.70
N VAL A 71 -3.89 7.81 -0.59
CA VAL A 71 -3.32 8.99 0.06
C VAL A 71 -2.32 9.69 -0.88
N PRO A 72 -2.45 11.01 -1.13
CA PRO A 72 -1.50 11.74 -1.98
C PRO A 72 -0.07 11.71 -1.43
N ILE A 73 0.89 11.31 -2.28
CA ILE A 73 2.31 11.36 -1.95
C ILE A 73 2.81 12.79 -2.14
N LYS A 74 3.49 13.34 -1.11
CA LYS A 74 4.20 14.63 -1.20
C LYS A 74 5.68 14.37 -1.40
N SER A 75 6.19 14.74 -2.58
CA SER A 75 7.59 14.56 -2.96
C SER A 75 8.30 15.91 -3.08
N LYS A 76 9.58 15.96 -2.70
CA LYS A 76 10.46 17.11 -2.92
C LYS A 76 11.63 16.70 -3.79
N LEU A 77 11.95 17.48 -4.82
CA LEU A 77 13.16 17.30 -5.61
C LEU A 77 14.26 18.24 -5.12
N ILE A 78 15.43 17.70 -4.79
CA ILE A 78 16.64 18.48 -4.61
C ILE A 78 17.57 18.11 -5.77
N LEU A 79 17.78 19.05 -6.69
CA LEU A 79 18.64 18.87 -7.85
C LEU A 79 19.87 19.76 -7.72
N ASN A 80 21.05 19.16 -7.71
CA ASN A 80 22.34 19.86 -7.56
C ASN A 80 22.36 20.79 -6.33
N GLY A 81 21.83 20.32 -5.20
CA GLY A 81 21.78 21.07 -3.94
C GLY A 81 20.75 22.19 -3.88
N LYS A 82 19.88 22.34 -4.89
CA LYS A 82 18.80 23.33 -4.92
C LYS A 82 17.44 22.63 -4.94
N GLU A 83 16.49 23.12 -4.17
CA GLU A 83 15.11 22.65 -4.26
C GLU A 83 14.56 23.01 -5.64
N ALA A 84 14.12 21.98 -6.37
CA ALA A 84 13.56 22.12 -7.70
C ALA A 84 12.05 21.95 -7.64
N THR A 85 11.31 22.86 -8.27
CA THR A 85 9.85 22.93 -8.21
C THR A 85 9.14 21.96 -9.16
N SER A 86 9.85 21.01 -9.77
CA SER A 86 9.25 20.08 -10.73
C SER A 86 8.19 19.21 -10.05
N HIS A 87 7.00 19.12 -10.65
CA HIS A 87 5.96 18.18 -10.24
C HIS A 87 6.48 16.74 -10.39
N LEU A 88 6.76 16.08 -9.26
CA LEU A 88 7.22 14.70 -9.22
C LEU A 88 6.02 13.74 -9.11
N GLY A 89 5.44 13.38 -10.26
CA GLY A 89 4.38 12.37 -10.40
C GLY A 89 2.94 12.87 -10.17
N GLY A 90 1.98 12.28 -10.90
CA GLY A 90 0.54 12.64 -10.89
C GLY A 90 0.07 13.29 -12.20
N THR A 91 -1.21 13.11 -12.54
CA THR A 91 -1.90 13.30 -13.85
C THR A 91 -1.85 14.66 -14.55
N ASP A 92 -1.07 15.62 -14.07
CA ASP A 92 -0.96 16.95 -14.70
C ASP A 92 0.44 17.13 -15.30
N PHE A 93 0.71 16.39 -16.37
CA PHE A 93 1.78 16.71 -17.33
C PHE A 93 1.32 17.73 -18.39
N GLU A 94 0.18 18.39 -18.19
CA GLU A 94 -0.18 19.56 -18.98
C GLU A 94 0.46 20.81 -18.36
N GLN A 95 1.24 21.51 -19.20
CA GLN A 95 1.75 22.88 -19.04
C GLN A 95 3.01 23.07 -18.18
N VAL A 96 4.16 22.63 -18.71
CA VAL A 96 5.35 23.50 -18.75
C VAL A 96 6.13 23.25 -20.05
N LEU A 97 5.61 23.75 -21.17
CA LEU A 97 6.38 24.26 -22.32
C LEU A 97 5.57 25.38 -22.98
#